data_AF-A0A537SAY4-F1
#
_entry.id   AF-A0A537SAY4-F1
#
_cell.length_a   1.000
_cell.length_b   1.000
_cell.length_c   1.000
_cell.angle_alpha   90.00
_cell.angle_beta   90.00
_cell.angle_gamma   90.00
#
_symmetry.space_group_name_H-M   'P 1'
#
loop_
_entity.id
_entity.type
_entity.pdbx_description
1 polymer ?
#
loop_
_entity_poly.entity_id
_entity_poly.type
_entity_poly.pdbx_seq_one_letter_code
_entity_poly.pdbx_strand_id
1 'polypeptide(L)'
;FKVVFVMVAWSAATRLLLARATWNLGDDLPKGSLMKIYGFFVGILSTLMGIGGGLFSNLLMTFYGRPIHQAVATSSALAVLISIPATIGYVYAGWPAAARYPEVIALQLPFALGYVSLIGAVLVMPSSLLTAPLGVRAAHAMSKRRLEMAFGLYLFVVGGRFVISLL
;
A
#
# COMPACT_ATOMS: atom_id res chain seq x y z
N PHE A 1 10.41 6.77 10.40
CA PHE A 1 9.70 5.81 9.52
C PHE A 1 8.80 4.85 10.30
N LYS A 2 9.36 3.96 11.14
CA LYS A 2 8.60 2.90 11.85
C LYS A 2 7.41 3.42 12.68
N VAL A 3 7.58 4.53 13.40
CA VAL A 3 6.50 5.15 14.21
C VAL A 3 5.32 5.61 13.35
N VAL A 4 5.57 6.29 12.24
CA VAL A 4 4.53 6.75 11.31
C VAL A 4 3.77 5.54 10.73
N PHE A 5 4.51 4.50 10.35
CA PHE A 5 3.92 3.25 9.86
C PHE A 5 2.98 2.65 10.91
N VAL A 6 3.42 2.51 12.17
CA VAL A 6 2.60 1.94 13.25
C VAL A 6 1.35 2.77 13.48
N MET A 7 1.46 4.09 13.61
CA MET A 7 0.29 4.96 13.84
C MET A 7 -0.75 4.85 12.71
N VAL A 8 -0.30 4.86 11.46
CA VAL A 8 -1.18 4.76 10.30
C VAL A 8 -1.76 3.35 10.16
N ALA A 9 -0.96 2.30 10.34
CA ALA A 9 -1.41 0.91 10.28
C ALA A 9 -2.44 0.61 11.37
N TRP A 10 -2.20 1.02 12.62
CA TRP A 10 -3.11 0.77 13.74
C TRP A 10 -4.36 1.62 13.69
N SER A 11 -4.30 2.88 13.23
CA SER A 11 -5.52 3.67 13.00
C SER A 11 -6.40 3.05 11.91
N ALA A 12 -5.80 2.63 10.79
CA ALA A 12 -6.51 1.93 9.72
C ALA A 12 -7.04 0.57 10.18
N ALA A 13 -6.26 -0.21 10.93
CA ALA A 13 -6.65 -1.51 11.48
C ALA A 13 -7.80 -1.38 12.47
N THR A 14 -7.68 -0.47 13.44
CA THR A 14 -8.70 -0.20 14.45
C THR A 14 -10.00 0.20 13.78
N ARG A 15 -9.94 1.05 12.75
CA ARG A 15 -11.13 1.36 11.95
C ARG A 15 -11.67 0.11 11.26
N LEU A 16 -10.88 -0.63 10.50
CA LEU A 16 -11.36 -1.81 9.77
C LEU A 16 -11.97 -2.86 10.69
N LEU A 17 -11.41 -3.03 11.89
CA LEU A 17 -11.92 -3.92 12.92
C LEU A 17 -13.18 -3.37 13.60
N LEU A 18 -13.29 -2.05 13.83
CA LEU A 18 -14.43 -1.41 14.49
C LEU A 18 -15.50 -0.88 13.53
N ALA A 19 -15.26 -0.94 12.21
CA ALA A 19 -16.10 -0.34 11.18
C ALA A 19 -17.51 -0.94 11.26
N ARG A 20 -18.41 -0.18 11.88
CA ARG A 20 -19.85 -0.30 11.70
C ARG A 20 -20.19 0.50 10.45
N ALA A 21 -21.09 -0.01 9.63
CA ALA A 21 -21.49 0.52 8.32
C ALA A 21 -22.09 1.96 8.35
N THR A 22 -22.04 2.67 9.48
CA THR A 22 -22.70 3.95 9.74
C THR A 22 -21.74 5.15 9.75
N TRP A 23 -20.43 4.97 9.62
CA TRP A 23 -19.46 6.07 9.60
C TRP A 23 -19.17 6.53 8.17
N ASN A 24 -20.11 7.27 7.58
CA ASN A 24 -19.89 8.00 6.33
C ASN A 24 -19.32 9.39 6.67
N LEU A 25 -18.16 9.74 6.11
CA LEU A 25 -17.56 11.08 6.25
C LEU A 25 -18.28 12.13 5.38
N GLY A 26 -19.12 11.67 4.45
CA GLY A 26 -19.95 12.47 3.56
C GLY A 26 -20.49 11.61 2.41
N ASP A 27 -21.50 12.12 1.69
CA ASP A 27 -22.13 11.38 0.58
C ASP A 27 -21.32 11.42 -0.72
N ASP A 28 -20.33 12.31 -0.83
CA ASP A 28 -19.56 12.49 -2.06
C ASP A 28 -18.08 12.81 -1.81
N LEU A 29 -17.21 12.35 -2.71
CA LEU A 29 -15.77 12.60 -2.59
C LEU A 29 -15.48 14.11 -2.66
N PRO A 30 -14.58 14.64 -1.81
CA PRO A 30 -14.20 16.04 -1.82
C PRO A 30 -13.56 16.38 -3.17
N LYS A 31 -14.08 17.39 -3.85
CA LYS A 31 -13.57 17.85 -5.16
C LYS A 31 -12.58 19.01 -4.96
N GLY A 32 -11.69 19.23 -5.93
CA GLY A 32 -10.77 20.37 -5.94
C GLY A 32 -9.52 20.20 -5.07
N SER A 33 -9.17 21.25 -4.30
CA SER A 33 -7.89 21.33 -3.57
C SER A 33 -7.73 20.24 -2.50
N LEU A 34 -8.83 19.88 -1.82
CA LEU A 34 -8.83 18.82 -0.81
C LEU A 34 -8.42 17.47 -1.38
N MET A 35 -8.86 17.12 -2.60
CA MET A 35 -8.48 15.87 -3.25
C MET A 35 -6.98 15.81 -3.57
N LYS A 36 -6.36 16.95 -3.88
CA LYS A 36 -4.90 17.03 -4.12
C LYS A 36 -4.13 16.75 -2.82
N ILE A 37 -4.59 17.30 -1.70
CA ILE A 37 -4.00 17.06 -0.38
C ILE A 37 -4.14 15.57 -0.01
N TYR A 38 -5.33 14.99 -0.18
CA TYR A 38 -5.53 13.57 0.05
C TYR A 38 -4.63 12.71 -0.84
N GLY A 39 -4.56 13.01 -2.14
CA GLY A 39 -3.69 12.29 -3.07
C GLY A 39 -2.20 12.36 -2.69
N PHE A 40 -1.74 13.52 -2.23
CA PHE A 40 -0.37 13.71 -1.76
C PHE A 40 -0.05 12.83 -0.54
N PHE A 41 -0.89 12.86 0.49
CA PHE A 41 -0.71 12.02 1.68
C PHE A 41 -0.85 10.53 1.36
N VAL A 42 -1.83 10.15 0.52
CA VAL A 42 -2.00 8.77 0.08
C VAL A 42 -0.75 8.29 -0.66
N GLY A 43 -0.17 9.11 -1.54
CA GLY A 43 1.08 8.80 -2.23
C GLY A 43 2.23 8.54 -1.25
N ILE A 44 2.50 9.48 -0.34
CA ILE A 44 3.57 9.35 0.64
C ILE A 44 3.37 8.13 1.54
N LEU A 45 2.18 7.97 2.13
CA LEU A 45 1.91 6.84 3.02
C LEU A 45 2.02 5.51 2.28
N SER A 46 1.66 5.47 1.01
CA SER A 46 1.71 4.25 0.21
C SER A 46 3.13 3.81 -0.14
N THR A 47 4.00 4.76 -0.49
CA THR A 47 5.41 4.46 -0.77
C THR A 47 6.16 4.08 0.50
N LEU A 48 5.82 4.72 1.63
CA LEU A 48 6.37 4.36 2.92
C LEU A 48 5.90 2.96 3.34
N MET A 49 4.61 2.65 3.23
CA MET A 49 4.11 1.35 3.68
C MET A 49 4.42 0.19 2.73
N GLY A 50 4.79 0.46 1.47
CA GLY A 50 5.04 -0.58 0.46
C GLY A 50 3.78 -1.32 0.00
N ILE A 51 2.59 -0.82 0.31
CA ILE A 51 1.28 -1.44 -0.01
C ILE A 51 0.68 -0.84 -1.30
N GLY A 52 1.34 0.17 -1.90
CA GLY A 52 1.00 0.67 -3.23
C GLY A 52 -0.39 1.29 -3.34
N GLY A 53 -0.82 2.21 -2.47
CA GLY A 53 -1.97 3.11 -2.77
C GLY A 53 -3.36 2.53 -2.58
N GLY A 54 -3.55 1.28 -3.01
CA GLY A 54 -4.87 0.70 -3.22
C GLY A 54 -5.68 0.57 -1.93
N LEU A 55 -5.03 0.24 -0.82
CA LEU A 55 -5.68 0.19 0.48
C LEU A 55 -6.29 1.54 0.86
N PHE A 56 -5.46 2.60 0.87
CA PHE A 56 -5.88 3.91 1.35
C PHE A 56 -6.94 4.53 0.45
N SER A 57 -6.81 4.35 -0.87
CA SER A 57 -7.83 4.80 -1.81
C SER A 57 -9.14 4.05 -1.63
N ASN A 58 -9.10 2.72 -1.43
CA ASN A 58 -10.31 1.93 -1.21
C ASN A 58 -11.00 2.32 0.10
N LEU A 59 -10.22 2.54 1.17
CA LEU A 59 -10.72 3.03 2.45
C LEU A 59 -11.36 4.41 2.33
N LEU A 60 -10.79 5.31 1.52
CA LEU A 60 -11.31 6.64 1.25
C LEU A 60 -12.62 6.57 0.44
N MET A 61 -12.66 5.78 -0.63
CA MET A 61 -13.88 5.64 -1.44
C MET A 61 -15.02 4.98 -0.68
N THR A 62 -14.72 3.97 0.14
CA THR A 62 -15.72 3.34 1.01
C THR A 62 -16.18 4.25 2.15
N PHE A 63 -15.36 5.22 2.59
CA PHE A 63 -15.77 6.29 3.52
C PHE A 63 -16.81 7.26 2.94
N TYR A 64 -16.80 7.44 1.62
CA TYR A 64 -17.74 8.28 0.87
C TYR A 64 -18.86 7.46 0.22
N GLY A 65 -19.18 6.28 0.76
CA GLY A 65 -20.31 5.46 0.32
C GLY A 65 -20.21 4.90 -1.10
N ARG A 66 -19.05 4.96 -1.76
CA ARG A 66 -18.91 4.49 -3.16
C ARG A 66 -19.04 2.97 -3.26
N PRO A 67 -19.60 2.44 -4.36
CA PRO A 67 -19.70 1.01 -4.60
C PRO A 67 -18.33 0.33 -4.53
N ILE A 68 -18.28 -0.87 -3.94
CA ILE A 68 -17.02 -1.61 -3.76
C ILE A 68 -16.31 -1.90 -5.09
N HIS A 69 -17.05 -2.17 -6.16
CA HIS A 69 -16.47 -2.39 -7.49
C HIS A 69 -15.76 -1.13 -8.03
N GLN A 70 -16.35 0.04 -7.83
CA GLN A 70 -15.73 1.32 -8.21
C GLN A 70 -14.50 1.59 -7.35
N ALA A 71 -14.62 1.35 -6.04
CA ALA A 71 -13.52 1.55 -5.10
C ALA A 71 -12.31 0.66 -5.44
N VAL A 72 -12.53 -0.62 -5.73
CA VAL A 72 -11.49 -1.58 -6.12
C VAL A 72 -10.88 -1.22 -7.48
N ALA A 73 -11.70 -0.86 -8.47
CA ALA A 73 -11.22 -0.50 -9.81
C ALA A 73 -10.30 0.74 -9.76
N THR A 74 -10.74 1.81 -9.10
CA THR A 74 -9.92 3.04 -8.98
C THR A 74 -8.67 2.81 -8.14
N SER A 75 -8.78 2.07 -7.04
CA SER A 75 -7.65 1.75 -6.17
C SER A 75 -6.56 0.95 -6.88
N SER A 76 -6.94 0.02 -7.76
CA SER A 76 -6.00 -0.78 -8.54
C SER A 76 -5.23 0.06 -9.55
N ALA A 77 -5.90 1.01 -10.23
CA ALA A 77 -5.25 1.94 -11.14
C ALA A 77 -4.29 2.90 -10.40
N LEU A 78 -4.72 3.42 -9.25
CA LEU A 78 -3.88 4.28 -8.41
C LEU A 78 -2.65 3.54 -7.88
N ALA A 79 -2.76 2.24 -7.60
CA ALA A 79 -1.62 1.45 -7.15
C ALA A 79 -0.48 1.43 -8.17
N VAL A 80 -0.82 1.22 -9.45
CA VAL A 80 0.15 1.28 -10.55
C VAL A 80 0.71 2.70 -10.68
N LEU A 81 -0.17 3.70 -10.68
CA LEU A 81 0.22 5.10 -10.85
C LEU A 81 1.16 5.61 -9.75
N ILE A 82 1.01 5.14 -8.51
CA ILE A 82 1.88 5.49 -7.38
C ILE A 82 3.18 4.68 -7.43
N SER A 83 3.12 3.41 -7.84
CA SER A 83 4.29 2.51 -7.81
C SER A 83 5.36 2.89 -8.84
N ILE A 84 4.97 3.39 -10.01
CA ILE A 84 5.92 3.81 -11.06
C ILE A 84 6.86 4.94 -10.58
N PRO A 85 6.37 6.13 -10.18
CA PRO A 85 7.23 7.21 -9.71
C PRO A 85 7.95 6.84 -8.41
N ALA A 86 7.36 6.01 -7.55
CA ALA A 86 8.03 5.49 -6.36
C ALA A 86 9.26 4.66 -6.73
N THR A 87 9.12 3.74 -7.68
CA THR A 87 10.20 2.89 -8.18
C THR A 87 11.31 3.75 -8.78
N ILE A 88 10.96 4.70 -9.65
CA ILE A 88 11.93 5.64 -10.25
C ILE A 88 12.65 6.44 -9.15
N GLY A 89 11.93 6.93 -8.14
CA GLY A 89 12.49 7.62 -6.99
C GLY A 89 13.47 6.76 -6.20
N TYR A 90 13.16 5.49 -5.96
CA TYR A 90 14.06 4.54 -5.29
C TYR A 90 15.29 4.17 -6.12
N VAL A 91 15.17 4.07 -7.45
CA VAL A 91 16.31 3.88 -8.35
C VAL A 91 17.24 5.09 -8.26
N TYR A 92 16.69 6.31 -8.41
CA TYR A 92 17.46 7.55 -8.36
C TYR A 92 18.14 7.76 -6.99
N ALA A 93 17.41 7.54 -5.89
CA ALA A 93 17.94 7.67 -4.54
C ALA A 93 19.02 6.62 -4.20
N GLY A 94 18.99 5.45 -4.87
CA GLY A 94 19.95 4.38 -4.65
C GLY A 94 21.25 4.52 -5.46
N TRP A 95 21.28 5.35 -6.50
CA TRP A 95 22.47 5.51 -7.36
C TRP A 95 23.71 6.02 -6.60
N PRO A 96 23.61 7.01 -5.70
CA PRO A 96 24.76 7.45 -4.90
C PRO A 96 25.26 6.36 -3.93
N ALA A 97 24.36 5.51 -3.42
CA ALA A 97 24.71 4.40 -2.55
C ALA A 97 25.43 3.29 -3.34
N ALA A 98 24.97 2.97 -4.55
CA ALA A 98 25.63 2.04 -5.46
C ALA A 98 27.03 2.53 -5.86
N ALA A 99 27.19 3.83 -6.11
CA ALA A 99 28.48 4.42 -6.41
C ALA A 99 29.44 4.43 -5.20
N ARG A 100 28.90 4.54 -3.97
CA ARG A 100 29.69 4.57 -2.74
C ARG A 100 30.20 3.19 -2.30
N TYR A 101 29.45 2.12 -2.59
CA TYR A 101 29.77 0.75 -2.19
C TYR A 101 29.88 -0.19 -3.40
N PRO A 102 30.89 -0.01 -4.27
CA PRO A 102 31.07 -0.82 -5.48
C PRO A 102 31.32 -2.31 -5.18
N GLU A 103 31.92 -2.63 -4.04
CA GLU A 103 32.19 -4.00 -3.58
C GLU A 103 30.93 -4.80 -3.22
N VAL A 104 29.80 -4.14 -2.98
CA VAL A 104 28.53 -4.81 -2.66
C VAL A 104 27.85 -5.24 -3.95
N ILE A 105 28.19 -6.44 -4.44
CA ILE A 105 27.65 -7.03 -5.68
C ILE A 105 26.11 -7.01 -5.69
N ALA A 106 25.47 -7.21 -4.53
CA ALA A 106 24.00 -7.20 -4.40
C ALA A 106 23.35 -5.84 -4.73
N LEU A 107 24.10 -4.73 -4.65
CA LEU A 107 23.62 -3.38 -4.96
C LEU A 107 23.98 -2.93 -6.38
N GLN A 108 24.72 -3.75 -7.13
CA GLN A 108 25.20 -3.46 -8.48
C GLN A 108 24.33 -4.12 -9.55
N LEU A 109 24.39 -3.59 -10.77
CA LEU A 109 23.82 -4.23 -11.94
C LEU A 109 24.59 -5.56 -12.20
N PRO A 110 23.92 -6.70 -12.44
CA PRO A 110 22.51 -6.91 -12.79
C PRO A 110 21.55 -7.26 -11.63
N PHE A 111 21.98 -7.20 -10.37
CA PHE A 111 21.20 -7.67 -9.23
C PHE A 111 20.26 -6.62 -8.63
N ALA A 112 20.62 -5.34 -8.76
CA ALA A 112 19.80 -4.22 -8.33
C ALA A 112 19.96 -3.01 -9.26
N LEU A 113 18.92 -2.17 -9.28
CA LEU A 113 18.92 -0.84 -9.87
C LEU A 113 18.65 0.16 -8.74
N GLY A 114 19.71 0.77 -8.21
CA GLY A 114 19.62 1.58 -6.99
C GLY A 114 19.09 0.76 -5.81
N TYR A 115 18.05 1.23 -5.13
CA TYR A 115 17.40 0.47 -4.04
C TYR A 115 16.41 -0.60 -4.52
N VAL A 116 16.20 -0.76 -5.82
CA VAL A 116 15.27 -1.74 -6.37
C VAL A 116 16.02 -3.04 -6.68
N SER A 117 15.75 -4.10 -5.93
CA SER A 117 16.34 -5.42 -6.19
C SER A 117 15.68 -6.08 -7.41
N LEU A 118 16.47 -6.34 -8.45
CA LEU A 118 16.02 -7.03 -9.66
C LEU A 118 15.74 -8.52 -9.41
N ILE A 119 16.55 -9.17 -8.56
CA ILE A 119 16.26 -10.55 -8.11
C ILE A 119 14.91 -10.59 -7.39
N GLY A 120 14.69 -9.67 -6.45
CA GLY A 120 13.42 -9.57 -5.73
C GLY A 120 12.25 -9.36 -6.69
N ALA A 121 12.41 -8.48 -7.67
CA ALA A 121 11.43 -8.27 -8.73
C ALA A 121 11.13 -9.54 -9.52
N VAL A 122 12.15 -10.27 -10.00
CA VAL A 122 11.99 -11.50 -10.79
C VAL A 122 11.37 -12.63 -9.98
N LEU A 123 11.59 -12.70 -8.67
CA LEU A 123 10.97 -13.71 -7.83
C LEU A 123 9.53 -13.32 -7.43
N VAL A 124 9.33 -12.09 -6.99
CA VAL A 124 8.06 -11.62 -6.41
C VAL A 124 7.01 -11.32 -7.47
N MET A 125 7.38 -10.75 -8.62
CA MET A 125 6.41 -10.43 -9.67
C MET A 125 5.66 -11.66 -10.20
N PRO A 126 6.31 -12.72 -10.70
CA PRO A 126 5.58 -13.88 -11.22
C PRO A 126 4.81 -14.61 -10.12
N SER A 127 5.36 -14.74 -8.90
CA SER A 127 4.62 -15.36 -7.80
C SER A 127 3.37 -14.54 -7.45
N SER A 128 3.45 -13.21 -7.46
CA SER A 128 2.31 -12.32 -7.23
C SER A 128 1.28 -12.41 -8.35
N LEU A 129 1.71 -12.47 -9.61
CA LEU A 129 0.81 -12.61 -10.77
C LEU A 129 0.06 -13.94 -10.76
N LEU A 130 0.73 -15.02 -10.36
CA LEU A 130 0.10 -16.35 -10.24
C LEU A 130 -0.88 -16.43 -9.08
N THR A 131 -0.58 -15.77 -7.96
CA THR A 131 -1.42 -15.78 -6.75
C THR A 131 -2.52 -14.72 -6.76
N ALA A 132 -2.40 -13.65 -7.55
CA ALA A 132 -3.36 -12.56 -7.62
C ALA A 132 -4.79 -13.03 -7.99
N PRO A 133 -5.02 -13.91 -8.99
CA PRO A 133 -6.36 -14.42 -9.29
C PRO A 133 -6.99 -15.20 -8.13
N LEU A 134 -6.18 -15.91 -7.34
CA LEU A 134 -6.66 -16.62 -6.15
C LEU A 134 -7.13 -15.62 -5.08
N GLY A 135 -6.36 -14.55 -4.86
CA GLY A 135 -6.75 -13.46 -3.97
C GLY A 135 -8.02 -12.74 -4.41
N VAL A 136 -8.16 -12.46 -5.70
CA VAL A 136 -9.36 -11.82 -6.26
C VAL A 136 -10.60 -12.72 -6.10
N ARG A 137 -10.49 -14.03 -6.38
CA ARG A 137 -11.57 -15.00 -6.16
C ARG A 137 -11.98 -15.08 -4.69
N ALA A 138 -11.00 -15.16 -3.79
CA ALA A 138 -11.26 -15.16 -2.35
C ALA A 138 -11.96 -13.87 -1.90
N ALA A 139 -11.52 -12.71 -2.38
CA ALA A 139 -12.12 -11.42 -2.04
C ALA A 139 -13.57 -11.30 -2.53
N HIS A 140 -13.89 -11.79 -3.74
CA HIS A 140 -15.27 -11.77 -4.26
C HIS A 140 -16.20 -12.77 -3.54
N ALA A 141 -15.66 -13.86 -3.00
CA ALA A 141 -16.43 -14.83 -2.22
C ALA A 141 -16.72 -14.38 -0.77
N MET A 142 -16.00 -13.36 -0.29
CA MET A 142 -16.17 -12.83 1.07
C MET A 142 -17.19 -11.68 1.12
N SER A 143 -17.96 -11.60 2.20
CA SER A 143 -18.75 -10.42 2.47
C SER A 143 -17.85 -9.22 2.78
N LYS A 144 -18.29 -8.00 2.45
CA LYS A 144 -17.57 -6.74 2.71
C LYS A 144 -16.97 -6.70 4.13
N ARG A 145 -17.77 -7.07 5.14
CA ARG A 145 -17.36 -7.08 6.54
C ARG A 145 -16.25 -8.09 6.84
N ARG A 146 -16.30 -9.30 6.26
CA ARG A 146 -15.24 -10.31 6.43
C ARG A 146 -13.93 -9.84 5.80
N LEU A 147 -13.99 -9.21 4.64
CA LEU A 147 -12.82 -8.64 3.96
C LEU A 147 -12.18 -7.51 4.78
N GLU A 148 -13.00 -6.60 5.32
CA GLU A 148 -12.54 -5.53 6.21
C GLU A 148 -11.87 -6.09 7.47
N MET A 149 -12.48 -7.08 8.13
CA MET A 149 -11.91 -7.71 9.33
C MET A 149 -10.59 -8.42 9.04
N ALA A 150 -10.51 -9.18 7.94
CA ALA A 150 -9.28 -9.87 7.54
C ALA A 150 -8.14 -8.88 7.28
N PHE A 151 -8.42 -7.80 6.57
CA PHE A 151 -7.42 -6.77 6.28
C PHE A 151 -7.03 -5.96 7.54
N GLY A 152 -7.99 -5.65 8.39
CA GLY A 152 -7.75 -4.99 9.68
C GLY A 152 -6.86 -5.84 10.59
N LEU A 153 -7.12 -7.14 10.68
CA LEU A 153 -6.29 -8.08 11.45
C LEU A 153 -4.88 -8.16 10.87
N TYR A 154 -4.74 -8.25 9.55
CA TYR A 154 -3.45 -8.22 8.88
C TYR A 154 -2.64 -6.97 9.23
N LEU A 155 -3.23 -5.78 9.11
CA LEU A 155 -2.57 -4.53 9.49
C LEU A 155 -2.21 -4.46 10.97
N PHE A 156 -3.05 -5.02 11.85
CA PHE A 156 -2.79 -5.05 13.28
C PHE A 156 -1.53 -5.89 13.58
N VAL A 157 -1.42 -7.08 12.98
CA VAL A 157 -0.27 -7.97 13.11
C VAL A 157 1.00 -7.34 12.54
N VAL A 158 0.93 -6.76 11.34
CA VAL A 158 2.09 -6.10 10.72
C VAL A 158 2.54 -4.89 11.53
N GLY A 159 1.59 -4.06 12.01
CA GLY A 159 1.89 -2.94 12.91
C GLY A 159 2.54 -3.42 14.20
N GLY A 160 2.04 -4.51 14.79
CA GLY A 160 2.64 -5.14 15.98
C GLY A 160 4.08 -5.59 15.76
N ARG A 161 4.39 -6.21 14.62
CA ARG A 161 5.78 -6.55 14.25
C ARG A 161 6.69 -5.32 14.20
N PHE A 162 6.19 -4.20 13.70
CA PHE A 162 6.96 -2.95 13.67
C PHE A 162 7.17 -2.34 15.06
N VAL A 163 6.20 -2.49 15.98
CA VAL A 163 6.36 -2.09 17.40
C VAL A 163 7.42 -2.92 18.09
N ILE A 164 7.42 -4.24 17.90
CA ILE A 164 8.46 -5.12 18.45
C ILE A 164 9.84 -4.73 17.89
N SER A 165 9.92 -4.34 16.62
CA SER A 165 11.16 -3.85 16.01
C SER A 165 11.57 -2.43 16.43
N LEU A 166 10.73 -1.73 17.22
CA LEU A 166 11.01 -0.41 17.77
C LEU A 166 11.52 -0.47 19.22
N LEU A 167 11.18 -1.54 19.95
CA LEU A 167 11.72 -1.90 21.26
C LEU A 167 13.11 -2.54 21.10
#